data_AF-A0A7J6JK51-F1
#
_entry.id   AF-A0A7J6JK51-F1
#
_cell.length_a   1.000
_cell.length_b   1.000
_cell.length_c   1.000
_cell.angle_alpha   90.00
_cell.angle_beta   90.00
_cell.angle_gamma   90.00
#
_symmetry.space_group_name_H-M   'P 1'
#
loop_
_entity.id
_entity.type
_entity.pdbx_description
1 polymer ?
#
loop_
_entity_poly.entity_id
_entity_poly.type
_entity_poly.pdbx_seq_one_letter_code
_entity_poly.pdbx_strand_id
1 'polypeptide(L)'
;MLLYFDDGYMSCILNSASTSSHYSGILAILERLGGVDAVIQTAAEPLHMLISEFATTDLTTSMIQGRPPCFAPEVWDLLVRGPVWWGRDPLGRCSLASVFREIASMSQYLQATAEMTEELSMERIHKFEAALRPVYAPPSLEESDGRSPSELSESSSVIEAEATHAFTLVRIFQHAALLYLYRAICGLPTLHPLVQQHAKSCLACIFEIPKEAKVRNCIIFPLFVAGAHVKCPEEQRSVLGMADVVYDGMRFASIEAVKSVFKAVWSSNSDTSWLEMFRYLSPNALVL
;
A
#
# COMPACT_ATOMS: atom_id res chain seq x y z
N MET A 1 22.96 9.47 -9.90
CA MET A 1 23.12 8.19 -9.18
C MET A 1 21.82 7.95 -8.45
N LEU A 2 20.81 7.46 -9.18
CA LEU A 2 19.57 7.00 -8.58
C LEU A 2 19.95 5.85 -7.66
N LEU A 3 19.55 5.92 -6.40
CA LEU A 3 19.45 4.73 -5.56
C LEU A 3 18.31 3.87 -6.13
N TYR A 4 18.57 3.25 -7.28
CA TYR A 4 17.96 1.98 -7.59
C TYR A 4 18.36 1.09 -6.42
N PHE A 5 17.38 0.70 -5.63
CA PHE A 5 17.47 -0.46 -4.75
C PHE A 5 17.67 -1.71 -5.61
N ASP A 6 18.83 -1.79 -6.28
CA ASP A 6 19.22 -2.87 -7.20
C ASP A 6 19.50 -4.18 -6.45
N ASP A 7 19.48 -4.12 -5.12
CA ASP A 7 19.27 -5.27 -4.26
C ASP A 7 17.95 -5.07 -3.51
N GLY A 8 16.86 -5.60 -4.08
CA GLY A 8 15.59 -5.76 -3.38
C GLY A 8 15.86 -6.37 -2.01
N TYR A 9 15.70 -5.58 -0.97
CA TYR A 9 16.11 -5.91 0.39
C TYR A 9 15.14 -6.92 1.01
N MET A 10 15.21 -8.17 0.57
CA MET A 10 14.61 -9.30 1.25
C MET A 10 15.55 -10.48 1.21
N SER A 11 16.53 -10.45 2.12
CA SER A 11 17.16 -11.69 2.56
C SER A 11 16.13 -12.44 3.42
N CYS A 12 15.32 -13.26 2.76
CA CYS A 12 14.56 -14.36 3.38
C CYS A 12 15.48 -15.55 3.71
N ILE A 13 16.77 -15.31 3.90
CA ILE A 13 17.67 -16.27 4.52
C ILE A 13 17.56 -16.03 6.03
N LEU A 14 17.37 -17.11 6.78
CA LEU A 14 17.10 -17.20 8.22
C LEU A 14 18.06 -16.45 9.17
N ASN A 15 18.94 -15.55 8.70
CA ASN A 15 19.95 -14.81 9.46
C ASN A 15 20.23 -13.36 8.97
N SER A 16 19.25 -12.64 8.40
CA SER A 16 19.48 -11.23 8.02
C SER A 16 19.30 -10.25 9.19
N ALA A 17 20.29 -10.16 10.08
CA ALA A 17 20.40 -9.05 11.03
C ALA A 17 20.58 -7.69 10.31
N SER A 18 20.92 -7.69 9.01
CA SER A 18 21.25 -6.50 8.23
C SER A 18 20.04 -5.59 7.99
N THR A 19 18.89 -6.14 7.55
CA THR A 19 17.71 -5.30 7.20
C THR A 19 17.17 -4.53 8.41
N SER A 20 17.01 -5.22 9.55
CA SER A 20 16.58 -4.60 10.81
C SER A 20 17.61 -3.59 11.33
N SER A 21 18.91 -3.87 11.16
CA SER A 21 19.99 -2.93 11.53
C SER A 21 19.99 -1.68 10.65
N HIS A 22 19.76 -1.80 9.33
CA HIS A 22 19.65 -0.66 8.43
C HIS A 22 18.41 0.17 8.73
N TYR A 23 17.27 -0.47 8.93
CA TYR A 23 16.03 0.20 9.33
C TYR A 23 16.22 1.00 10.63
N SER A 24 16.79 0.37 11.66
CA SER A 24 17.10 1.04 12.94
C SER A 24 18.13 2.16 12.77
N GLY A 25 19.12 1.96 11.89
CA GLY A 25 20.12 2.97 11.54
C GLY A 25 19.52 4.20 10.87
N ILE A 26 18.57 4.02 9.95
CA ILE A 26 17.86 5.14 9.29
C ILE A 26 17.08 5.95 10.32
N LEU A 27 16.32 5.29 11.21
CA LEU A 27 15.59 5.97 12.28
C LEU A 27 16.52 6.78 13.19
N ALA A 28 17.64 6.18 13.62
CA ALA A 28 18.63 6.87 14.46
C ALA A 28 19.26 8.08 13.76
N ILE A 29 19.47 8.01 12.44
CA ILE A 29 19.96 9.14 11.64
C ILE A 29 18.90 10.25 11.59
N LEU A 30 17.64 9.92 11.28
CA LEU A 30 16.55 10.89 11.23
C LEU A 30 16.38 11.60 12.58
N GLU A 31 16.38 10.84 13.68
CA GLU A 31 16.30 11.40 15.04
C GLU A 31 17.47 12.34 15.32
N ARG A 32 18.70 11.92 15.01
CA ARG A 32 19.91 12.74 15.21
C ARG A 32 19.90 14.03 14.38
N LEU A 33 19.22 14.03 13.23
CA LEU A 33 19.08 15.20 12.37
C LEU A 33 17.88 16.10 12.75
N GLY A 34 17.22 15.82 13.88
CA GLY A 34 16.10 16.64 14.39
C GLY A 34 14.72 16.16 13.93
N GLY A 35 14.62 14.91 13.47
CA GLY A 35 13.38 14.31 12.99
C GLY A 35 13.15 14.47 11.50
N VAL A 36 12.12 13.78 11.01
CA VAL A 36 11.75 13.76 9.57
C VAL A 36 11.44 15.15 9.02
N ASP A 37 10.83 16.01 9.84
CA ASP A 37 10.48 17.38 9.46
C ASP A 37 11.71 18.23 9.13
N ALA A 38 12.71 18.19 10.01
CA ALA A 38 13.96 18.92 9.83
C ALA A 38 14.75 18.39 8.62
N VAL A 39 14.74 17.07 8.42
CA VAL A 39 15.40 16.44 7.28
C VAL A 39 14.73 16.87 5.97
N ILE A 40 13.41 16.79 5.85
CA ILE A 40 12.71 17.16 4.60
C ILE A 40 12.93 18.63 4.24
N GLN A 41 12.99 19.54 5.22
CA GLN A 41 13.23 20.97 4.96
C GLN A 41 14.63 21.28 4.42
N THR A 42 15.62 20.42 4.72
CA THR A 42 17.03 20.65 4.38
C THR A 42 17.56 19.68 3.31
N ALA A 43 16.84 18.59 3.07
CA ALA A 43 17.20 17.53 2.15
C ALA A 43 17.06 17.95 0.69
N ALA A 44 17.98 17.46 -0.15
CA ALA A 44 17.85 17.52 -1.60
C ALA A 44 16.69 16.63 -2.09
N GLU A 45 16.08 17.01 -3.21
CA GLU A 45 14.93 16.32 -3.80
C GLU A 45 15.01 14.79 -3.88
N PRO A 46 16.13 14.15 -4.28
CA PRO A 46 16.20 12.68 -4.33
C PRO A 46 16.02 12.01 -2.97
N LEU A 47 16.38 12.69 -1.89
CA LEU A 47 16.24 12.16 -0.53
C LEU A 47 14.78 12.20 -0.06
N HIS A 48 13.95 13.11 -0.58
CA HIS A 48 12.51 13.15 -0.27
C HIS A 48 11.82 11.87 -0.77
N MET A 49 12.16 11.44 -1.98
CA MET A 49 11.62 10.21 -2.56
C MET A 49 11.99 9.00 -1.71
N LEU A 50 13.25 8.89 -1.29
CA LEU A 50 13.73 7.79 -0.44
C LEU A 50 13.07 7.79 0.94
N ILE A 51 12.87 8.95 1.55
CA ILE A 51 12.16 9.06 2.83
C ILE A 51 10.69 8.66 2.65
N SER A 52 10.05 9.05 1.54
CA SER A 52 8.67 8.64 1.26
C SER A 52 8.54 7.12 1.11
N GLU A 53 9.51 6.47 0.46
CA GLU A 53 9.54 5.02 0.30
C GLU A 53 9.80 4.31 1.64
N PHE A 54 10.74 4.81 2.43
CA PHE A 54 11.02 4.31 3.77
C PHE A 54 9.80 4.43 4.70
N ALA A 55 9.14 5.59 4.72
CA ALA A 55 7.94 5.81 5.52
C ALA A 55 6.79 4.88 5.10
N THR A 56 6.62 4.64 3.79
CA THR A 56 5.58 3.70 3.33
C THR A 56 5.91 2.28 3.73
N THR A 57 7.15 1.86 3.53
CA THR A 57 7.63 0.53 3.90
C THR A 57 7.45 0.26 5.38
N ASP A 58 7.76 1.24 6.23
CA ASP A 58 7.49 1.14 7.66
C ASP A 58 6.00 0.97 7.94
N LEU A 59 5.15 1.81 7.33
CA LEU A 59 3.70 1.79 7.54
C LEU A 59 3.08 0.43 7.17
N THR A 60 3.37 -0.06 5.97
CA THR A 60 2.81 -1.31 5.44
C THR A 60 3.34 -2.53 6.18
N THR A 61 4.62 -2.55 6.55
CA THR A 61 5.18 -3.61 7.42
C THR A 61 4.54 -3.56 8.81
N SER A 62 4.32 -2.37 9.37
CA SER A 62 3.67 -2.18 10.66
C SER A 62 2.25 -2.72 10.66
N MET A 63 1.47 -2.47 9.59
CA MET A 63 0.14 -3.04 9.41
C MET A 63 0.17 -4.58 9.47
N ILE A 64 1.07 -5.22 8.72
CA ILE A 64 1.18 -6.67 8.64
C ILE A 64 1.58 -7.27 9.99
N GLN A 65 2.51 -6.63 10.69
CA GLN A 65 3.07 -7.10 11.96
C GLN A 65 2.21 -6.75 13.17
N GLY A 66 1.21 -5.88 13.03
CA GLY A 66 0.37 -5.43 14.15
C GLY A 66 1.10 -4.55 15.16
N ARG A 67 2.14 -3.84 14.71
CA ARG A 67 2.86 -2.85 15.52
C ARG A 67 2.50 -1.44 15.04
N PRO A 68 2.69 -0.40 15.86
CA PRO A 68 2.59 0.97 15.37
C PRO A 68 3.71 1.28 14.36
N PRO A 69 3.41 2.14 13.36
CA PRO A 69 4.45 2.76 12.54
C PRO A 69 5.28 3.73 13.37
N CYS A 70 6.53 3.93 12.96
CA CYS A 70 7.45 4.87 13.56
C CYS A 70 7.10 6.34 13.26
N PHE A 71 6.35 6.58 12.18
CA PHE A 71 5.94 7.91 11.79
C PHE A 71 4.48 8.20 12.14
N ALA A 72 4.23 9.40 12.67
CA ALA A 72 2.89 9.89 12.95
C ALA A 72 2.12 10.20 11.65
N PRO A 73 0.76 10.18 11.66
CA PRO A 73 -0.06 10.46 10.49
C PRO A 73 0.27 11.78 9.77
N GLU A 74 0.69 12.79 10.50
CA GLU A 74 0.99 14.12 9.97
C GLU A 74 2.19 14.13 9.02
N VAL A 75 3.07 13.14 9.09
CA VAL A 75 4.25 13.03 8.20
C VAL A 75 3.83 13.00 6.73
N TRP A 76 2.65 12.43 6.43
CA TRP A 76 2.17 12.25 5.08
C TRP A 76 1.79 13.58 4.41
N ASP A 77 1.29 14.54 5.19
CA ASP A 77 1.02 15.91 4.71
C ASP A 77 2.30 16.68 4.39
N LEU A 78 3.42 16.30 5.03
CA LEU A 78 4.72 16.87 4.77
C LEU A 78 5.37 16.22 3.53
N LEU A 79 5.41 14.89 3.48
CA LEU A 79 6.06 14.12 2.41
C LEU A 79 5.47 14.46 1.04
N VAL A 80 4.14 14.60 0.93
CA VAL A 80 3.46 14.85 -0.35
C VAL A 80 3.84 16.19 -1.01
N ARG A 81 4.42 17.13 -0.25
CA ARG A 81 4.88 18.42 -0.76
C ARG A 81 6.11 18.26 -1.65
N GLY A 82 6.96 17.28 -1.35
CA GLY A 82 8.15 16.94 -2.11
C GLY A 82 7.92 15.88 -3.19
N PRO A 83 8.99 15.46 -3.88
CA PRO A 83 9.00 14.25 -4.70
C PRO A 83 8.69 13.00 -3.88
N VAL A 84 7.80 12.14 -4.39
CA VAL A 84 7.35 10.90 -3.74
C VAL A 84 7.41 9.71 -4.70
N TRP A 85 7.54 8.49 -4.19
CA TRP A 85 7.73 7.28 -5.01
C TRP A 85 6.49 6.88 -5.82
N TRP A 86 5.28 7.20 -5.36
CA TRP A 86 4.01 6.79 -5.98
C TRP A 86 3.51 7.73 -7.10
N GLY A 87 4.26 8.79 -7.41
CA GLY A 87 3.80 9.85 -8.30
C GLY A 87 2.65 10.68 -7.69
N ARG A 88 2.10 11.62 -8.46
CA ARG A 88 0.95 12.43 -8.04
C ARG A 88 -0.02 12.53 -9.21
N ASP A 89 -1.31 12.67 -8.93
CA ASP A 89 -2.24 13.13 -9.96
C ASP A 89 -1.80 14.53 -10.40
N PRO A 90 -1.47 14.75 -11.68
CA PRO A 90 -1.09 16.08 -12.17
C PRO A 90 -2.15 17.15 -11.90
N LEU A 91 -3.41 16.74 -11.74
CA LEU A 91 -4.55 17.62 -11.47
C LEU A 91 -4.93 17.72 -9.98
N GLY A 92 -4.22 17.02 -9.08
CA GLY A 92 -4.41 17.10 -7.64
C GLY A 92 -5.77 16.63 -7.12
N ARG A 93 -6.49 15.80 -7.89
CA ARG A 93 -7.85 15.32 -7.59
C ARG A 93 -7.87 14.14 -6.63
N CYS A 94 -6.77 13.40 -6.52
CA CYS A 94 -6.61 12.29 -5.57
C CYS A 94 -5.22 12.31 -4.91
N SER A 95 -5.12 11.70 -3.72
CA SER A 95 -3.89 11.71 -2.91
C SER A 95 -3.69 10.38 -2.22
N LEU A 96 -2.63 9.65 -2.59
CA LEU A 96 -2.24 8.44 -1.90
C LEU A 96 -1.68 8.73 -0.50
N ALA A 97 -1.06 9.91 -0.30
CA ALA A 97 -0.60 10.36 1.02
C ALA A 97 -1.75 10.47 2.02
N SER A 98 -2.93 10.92 1.58
CA SER A 98 -4.12 10.98 2.44
C SER A 98 -4.57 9.57 2.85
N VAL A 99 -4.46 8.58 1.97
CA VAL A 99 -4.75 7.17 2.31
C VAL A 99 -3.74 6.65 3.34
N PHE A 100 -2.43 6.92 3.15
CA PHE A 100 -1.41 6.51 4.11
C PHE A 100 -1.58 7.17 5.48
N ARG A 101 -2.01 8.43 5.53
CA ARG A 101 -2.37 9.12 6.77
C ARG A 101 -3.50 8.42 7.51
N GLU A 102 -4.56 8.03 6.81
CA GLU A 102 -5.67 7.30 7.43
C GLU A 102 -5.24 5.92 7.92
N ILE A 103 -4.37 5.22 7.17
CA ILE A 103 -3.79 3.95 7.60
C ILE A 103 -2.96 4.13 8.89
N ALA A 104 -2.09 5.15 8.95
CA ALA A 104 -1.30 5.43 10.15
C ALA A 104 -2.21 5.75 11.35
N SER A 105 -3.27 6.51 11.14
CA SER A 105 -4.26 6.86 12.16
C SER A 105 -5.03 5.63 12.66
N MET A 106 -5.39 4.72 11.75
CA MET A 106 -6.01 3.43 12.07
C MET A 106 -5.07 2.54 12.89
N SER A 107 -3.78 2.49 12.56
CA SER A 107 -2.80 1.71 13.30
C SER A 107 -2.59 2.23 14.73
N GLN A 108 -2.51 3.56 14.90
CA GLN A 108 -2.47 4.19 16.23
C GLN A 108 -3.74 3.91 17.04
N TYR A 109 -4.91 3.99 16.40
CA TYR A 109 -6.18 3.68 17.04
C TYR A 109 -6.24 2.20 17.48
N LEU A 110 -5.81 1.27 16.63
CA LEU A 110 -5.72 -0.15 17.00
C LEU A 110 -4.83 -0.35 18.23
N GLN A 111 -3.66 0.30 18.27
CA GLN A 111 -2.79 0.23 19.44
C GLN A 111 -3.45 0.81 20.69
N ALA A 112 -4.08 1.99 20.59
CA ALA A 112 -4.77 2.61 21.71
C ALA A 112 -5.87 1.72 22.28
N THR A 113 -6.62 1.03 21.42
CA THR A 113 -7.62 0.04 21.84
C THR A 113 -7.00 -1.19 22.50
N ALA A 114 -5.86 -1.67 22.01
CA ALA A 114 -5.14 -2.80 22.60
C ALA A 114 -4.54 -2.46 23.98
N GLU A 115 -4.09 -1.22 24.16
CA GLU A 115 -3.57 -0.68 25.43
C GLU A 115 -4.68 -0.20 26.38
N MET A 116 -5.95 -0.34 25.99
CA MET A 116 -7.12 0.10 26.75
C MET A 116 -7.12 1.61 27.08
N THR A 117 -6.49 2.43 26.22
CA THR A 117 -6.46 3.90 26.36
C THR A 117 -7.58 4.58 25.57
N GLU A 118 -8.13 3.92 24.54
CA GLU A 118 -9.31 4.34 23.79
C GLU A 118 -10.26 3.13 23.64
N GLU A 119 -11.58 3.35 23.72
CA GLU A 119 -12.57 2.29 23.48
C GLU A 119 -12.91 2.16 22.00
N LEU A 120 -13.26 0.94 21.56
CA LEU A 120 -13.71 0.71 20.19
C LEU A 120 -15.04 1.44 19.94
N SER A 121 -15.01 2.45 19.08
CA SER A 121 -16.14 3.30 18.71
C SER A 121 -16.55 3.12 17.25
N MET A 122 -17.87 2.89 17.04
CA MET A 122 -18.47 2.89 15.71
C MET A 122 -18.35 4.24 15.00
N GLU A 123 -18.32 5.35 15.74
CA GLU A 123 -18.12 6.68 15.17
C GLU A 123 -16.72 6.80 14.53
N ARG A 124 -15.69 6.27 15.20
CA ARG A 124 -14.31 6.26 14.67
C ARG A 124 -14.22 5.37 13.42
N ILE A 125 -14.86 4.19 13.45
CA ILE A 125 -14.92 3.28 12.30
C ILE A 125 -15.58 3.98 11.10
N HIS A 126 -16.74 4.61 11.27
CA HIS A 126 -17.41 5.32 10.16
C HIS A 126 -16.60 6.50 9.63
N LYS A 127 -15.82 7.20 10.47
CA LYS A 127 -14.92 8.26 10.01
C LYS A 127 -13.83 7.69 9.09
N PHE A 128 -13.22 6.57 9.46
CA PHE A 128 -12.24 5.89 8.60
C PHE A 128 -12.86 5.41 7.28
N GLU A 129 -14.05 4.79 7.33
CA GLU A 129 -14.76 4.37 6.11
C GLU A 129 -15.05 5.54 5.17
N ALA A 130 -15.51 6.66 5.71
CA ALA A 130 -15.80 7.86 4.93
C ALA A 130 -14.55 8.44 4.28
N ALA A 131 -13.43 8.50 5.00
CA ALA A 131 -12.14 9.00 4.50
C ALA A 131 -11.50 8.07 3.47
N LEU A 132 -11.71 6.76 3.60
CA LEU A 132 -11.15 5.73 2.72
C LEU A 132 -12.09 5.33 1.57
N ARG A 133 -13.21 6.03 1.37
CA ARG A 133 -14.18 5.67 0.34
C ARG A 133 -13.50 5.62 -1.05
N PRO A 134 -13.59 4.49 -1.77
CA PRO A 134 -12.98 4.33 -3.09
C PRO A 134 -13.34 5.47 -4.05
N VAL A 135 -12.33 6.16 -4.57
CA VAL A 135 -12.51 7.26 -5.53
C VAL A 135 -12.33 6.74 -6.95
N TYR A 136 -13.12 7.25 -7.88
CA TYR A 136 -13.07 6.94 -9.30
C TYR A 136 -12.67 8.19 -10.08
N ALA A 137 -11.89 8.01 -11.14
CA ALA A 137 -11.67 9.08 -12.10
C ALA A 137 -13.04 9.54 -12.64
N PRO A 138 -13.30 10.86 -12.74
CA PRO A 138 -14.50 11.35 -13.41
C PRO A 138 -14.57 10.77 -14.82
N PRO A 139 -15.76 10.42 -15.33
CA PRO A 139 -15.89 10.07 -16.74
C PRO A 139 -15.39 11.26 -17.57
N SER A 140 -14.43 11.01 -18.44
CA SER A 140 -13.95 12.01 -19.40
C SER A 140 -15.13 12.44 -20.27
N LEU A 141 -15.55 13.72 -20.16
CA LEU A 141 -16.67 14.29 -20.92
C LEU A 141 -16.41 14.35 -22.44
N GLU A 142 -15.25 13.89 -22.89
CA GLU A 142 -14.79 13.98 -24.28
C GLU A 142 -15.48 12.98 -25.24
N GLU A 143 -16.27 12.03 -24.73
CA GLU A 143 -17.08 11.15 -25.61
C GLU A 143 -18.39 11.80 -26.09
N SER A 144 -18.79 12.96 -25.54
CA SER A 144 -20.11 13.58 -25.84
C SER A 144 -20.06 14.84 -26.71
N ASP A 145 -18.89 15.46 -26.90
CA ASP A 145 -18.74 16.60 -27.81
C ASP A 145 -18.12 16.09 -29.11
N GLY A 146 -18.86 16.15 -30.21
CA GLY A 146 -18.46 15.71 -31.56
C GLY A 146 -17.29 16.50 -32.19
N ARG A 147 -16.26 16.85 -31.41
CA ARG A 147 -14.99 17.38 -31.90
C ARG A 147 -14.21 16.27 -32.58
N SER A 148 -13.64 16.63 -33.73
CA SER A 148 -12.88 15.70 -34.56
C SER A 148 -11.62 15.22 -33.81
N PRO A 149 -11.23 13.94 -33.91
CA PRO A 149 -10.07 13.36 -33.21
C PRO A 149 -8.71 14.05 -33.47
N SER A 150 -8.63 14.95 -34.45
CA SER A 150 -7.38 15.58 -34.89
C SER A 150 -6.94 16.82 -34.09
N GLU A 151 -7.72 17.31 -33.12
CA GLU A 151 -7.35 18.48 -32.31
C GLU A 151 -6.89 18.14 -30.87
N LEU A 152 -6.92 16.86 -30.48
CA LEU A 152 -6.40 16.43 -29.18
C LEU A 152 -4.87 16.39 -29.25
N SER A 153 -4.20 17.30 -28.54
CA SER A 153 -2.74 17.25 -28.41
C SER A 153 -2.34 15.95 -27.70
N GLU A 154 -1.31 15.27 -28.20
CA GLU A 154 -0.71 14.08 -27.54
C GLU A 154 -0.36 14.33 -26.07
N SER A 155 -0.08 15.59 -25.70
CA SER A 155 0.20 15.97 -24.31
C SER A 155 -1.01 15.86 -23.38
N SER A 156 -2.22 16.08 -23.88
CA SER A 156 -3.47 16.01 -23.08
C SER A 156 -3.85 14.57 -22.77
N SER A 157 -3.68 13.66 -23.73
CA SER A 157 -4.00 12.24 -23.55
C SER A 157 -3.02 11.54 -22.60
N VAL A 158 -1.74 11.93 -22.59
CA VAL A 158 -0.74 11.39 -21.65
C VAL A 158 -1.04 11.82 -20.21
N ILE A 159 -1.41 13.08 -19.97
CA ILE A 159 -1.75 13.58 -18.63
C ILE A 159 -2.97 12.84 -18.07
N GLU A 160 -4.01 12.63 -18.88
CA GLU A 160 -5.22 11.94 -18.41
C GLU A 160 -4.98 10.44 -18.16
N ALA A 161 -4.11 9.80 -18.95
CA ALA A 161 -3.67 8.43 -18.69
C ALA A 161 -2.87 8.32 -17.37
N GLU A 162 -1.93 9.23 -17.12
CA GLU A 162 -1.19 9.28 -15.85
C GLU A 162 -2.10 9.54 -14.65
N ALA A 163 -3.08 10.44 -14.80
CA ALA A 163 -4.08 10.67 -13.76
C ALA A 163 -4.94 9.42 -13.50
N THR A 164 -5.39 8.73 -14.55
CA THR A 164 -6.15 7.48 -14.43
C THR A 164 -5.37 6.41 -13.68
N HIS A 165 -4.07 6.27 -13.95
CA HIS A 165 -3.20 5.36 -13.21
C HIS A 165 -3.06 5.76 -11.74
N ALA A 166 -2.93 7.06 -11.45
CA ALA A 166 -2.88 7.57 -10.08
C ALA A 166 -4.18 7.27 -9.31
N PHE A 167 -5.36 7.51 -9.91
CA PHE A 167 -6.65 7.13 -9.34
C PHE A 167 -6.75 5.64 -9.06
N THR A 168 -6.29 4.81 -10.01
CA THR A 168 -6.30 3.36 -9.86
C THR A 168 -5.44 2.93 -8.68
N LEU A 169 -4.23 3.48 -8.54
CA LEU A 169 -3.34 3.18 -7.41
C LEU A 169 -3.96 3.62 -6.07
N VAL A 170 -4.51 4.84 -6.00
CA VAL A 170 -5.20 5.33 -4.81
C VAL A 170 -6.35 4.39 -4.41
N ARG A 171 -7.17 3.99 -5.38
CA ARG A 171 -8.31 3.10 -5.17
C ARG A 171 -7.90 1.72 -4.65
N ILE A 172 -6.79 1.18 -5.18
CA ILE A 172 -6.21 -0.08 -4.72
C ILE A 172 -5.79 0.00 -3.24
N PHE A 173 -5.08 1.06 -2.86
CA PHE A 173 -4.68 1.26 -1.47
C PHE A 173 -5.85 1.57 -0.53
N GLN A 174 -6.88 2.28 -1.00
CA GLN A 174 -8.12 2.46 -0.25
C GLN A 174 -8.80 1.13 0.07
N HIS A 175 -8.87 0.21 -0.90
CA HIS A 175 -9.40 -1.13 -0.63
C HIS A 175 -8.53 -1.94 0.33
N ALA A 176 -7.20 -1.88 0.21
CA ALA A 176 -6.29 -2.53 1.16
C ALA A 176 -6.43 -1.95 2.59
N ALA A 177 -6.60 -0.63 2.72
CA ALA A 177 -6.83 0.05 3.98
C ALA A 177 -8.17 -0.36 4.61
N LEU A 178 -9.23 -0.47 3.81
CA LEU A 178 -10.54 -0.95 4.28
C LEU A 178 -10.49 -2.42 4.72
N LEU A 179 -9.72 -3.27 4.02
CA LEU A 179 -9.47 -4.63 4.49
C LEU A 179 -8.80 -4.63 5.86
N TYR A 180 -7.79 -3.78 6.08
CA TYR A 180 -7.15 -3.62 7.38
C TYR A 180 -8.13 -3.15 8.46
N LEU A 181 -8.96 -2.13 8.18
CA LEU A 181 -10.03 -1.67 9.08
C LEU A 181 -10.94 -2.83 9.49
N TYR A 182 -11.50 -3.55 8.52
CA TYR A 182 -12.48 -4.60 8.82
C TYR A 182 -11.87 -5.82 9.50
N ARG A 183 -10.62 -6.18 9.17
CA ARG A 183 -10.01 -7.43 9.64
C ARG A 183 -9.18 -7.26 10.90
N ALA A 184 -8.37 -6.20 10.97
CA ALA A 184 -7.50 -5.96 12.11
C ALA A 184 -8.23 -5.21 13.24
N ILE A 185 -9.05 -4.21 12.90
CA ILE A 185 -9.71 -3.35 13.90
C ILE A 185 -11.08 -3.89 14.28
N CYS A 186 -11.95 -4.16 13.29
CA CYS A 186 -13.30 -4.65 13.57
C CYS A 186 -13.36 -6.18 13.85
N GLY A 187 -12.27 -6.90 13.58
CA GLY A 187 -12.20 -8.36 13.79
C GLY A 187 -13.18 -9.18 12.95
N LEU A 188 -13.67 -8.64 11.83
CA LEU A 188 -14.67 -9.31 11.00
C LEU A 188 -14.08 -10.56 10.35
N PRO A 189 -14.83 -11.66 10.18
CA PRO A 189 -14.33 -12.87 9.53
C PRO A 189 -13.85 -12.67 8.09
N THR A 190 -12.95 -13.53 7.62
CA THR A 190 -12.44 -13.47 6.24
C THR A 190 -13.57 -13.54 5.20
N LEU A 191 -14.59 -14.37 5.46
CA LEU A 191 -15.75 -14.54 4.57
C LEU A 191 -16.83 -13.46 4.75
N HIS A 192 -16.62 -12.47 5.62
CA HIS A 192 -17.58 -11.39 5.80
C HIS A 192 -17.82 -10.63 4.47
N PRO A 193 -19.07 -10.26 4.12
CA PRO A 193 -19.38 -9.62 2.85
C PRO A 193 -18.54 -8.38 2.54
N LEU A 194 -18.34 -7.49 3.51
CA LEU A 194 -17.49 -6.30 3.34
C LEU A 194 -16.03 -6.64 3.04
N VAL A 195 -15.49 -7.66 3.71
CA VAL A 195 -14.11 -8.13 3.48
C VAL A 195 -13.98 -8.69 2.07
N GLN A 196 -14.89 -9.57 1.68
CA GLN A 196 -14.88 -10.17 0.34
C GLN A 196 -15.13 -9.13 -0.77
N GLN A 197 -16.01 -8.15 -0.53
CA GLN A 197 -16.23 -7.05 -1.46
C GLN A 197 -14.93 -6.29 -1.73
N HIS A 198 -14.22 -5.84 -0.69
CA HIS A 198 -12.99 -5.08 -0.87
C HIS A 198 -11.82 -5.91 -1.39
N ALA A 199 -11.70 -7.19 -1.01
CA ALA A 199 -10.70 -8.08 -1.60
C ALA A 199 -10.89 -8.20 -3.12
N LYS A 200 -12.13 -8.46 -3.57
CA LYS A 200 -12.46 -8.59 -4.99
C LYS A 200 -12.29 -7.28 -5.75
N SER A 201 -12.79 -6.17 -5.22
CA SER A 201 -12.64 -4.86 -5.86
C SER A 201 -11.17 -4.44 -5.95
N CYS A 202 -10.36 -4.70 -4.91
CA CYS A 202 -8.92 -4.46 -4.94
C CYS A 202 -8.25 -5.24 -6.08
N LEU A 203 -8.53 -6.54 -6.19
CA LEU A 203 -7.94 -7.40 -7.22
C LEU A 203 -8.41 -7.03 -8.62
N ALA A 204 -9.69 -6.68 -8.79
CA ALA A 204 -10.20 -6.17 -10.07
C ALA A 204 -9.39 -4.94 -10.52
N CYS A 205 -9.18 -3.97 -9.62
CA CYS A 205 -8.38 -2.79 -9.93
C CYS A 205 -6.92 -3.15 -10.27
N ILE A 206 -6.31 -4.09 -9.53
CA ILE A 206 -4.94 -4.54 -9.78
C ILE A 206 -4.81 -5.19 -11.16
N PHE A 207 -5.78 -6.02 -11.55
CA PHE A 207 -5.76 -6.75 -12.82
C PHE A 207 -6.08 -5.87 -14.04
N GLU A 208 -6.70 -4.70 -13.83
CA GLU A 208 -6.97 -3.69 -14.85
C GLU A 208 -5.75 -2.80 -15.17
N ILE A 209 -4.68 -2.83 -14.37
CA ILE A 209 -3.49 -2.00 -14.60
C ILE A 209 -2.79 -2.42 -15.90
N PRO A 210 -2.59 -1.50 -16.87
CA PRO A 210 -1.85 -1.79 -18.09
C PRO A 210 -0.41 -2.25 -17.80
N LYS A 211 0.14 -3.10 -18.67
CA LYS A 211 1.48 -3.68 -18.45
C LYS A 211 2.58 -2.61 -18.43
N GLU A 212 2.37 -1.53 -19.17
CA GLU A 212 3.27 -0.41 -19.39
C GLU A 212 3.14 0.66 -18.29
N ALA A 213 2.13 0.56 -17.42
CA ALA A 213 1.88 1.54 -16.39
C ALA A 213 2.95 1.46 -15.28
N LYS A 214 3.56 2.61 -14.97
CA LYS A 214 4.62 2.73 -13.93
C LYS A 214 4.14 2.25 -12.55
N VAL A 215 2.85 2.39 -12.26
CA VAL A 215 2.22 2.02 -10.97
C VAL A 215 2.16 0.50 -10.74
N ARG A 216 2.53 -0.32 -11.72
CA ARG A 216 2.42 -1.78 -11.62
C ARG A 216 3.36 -2.38 -10.56
N ASN A 217 4.53 -1.80 -10.33
CA ASN A 217 5.42 -2.27 -9.27
C ASN A 217 4.95 -1.83 -7.87
N CYS A 218 3.99 -0.91 -7.81
CA CYS A 218 3.46 -0.31 -6.58
C CYS A 218 2.32 -1.12 -5.94
N ILE A 219 2.00 -2.29 -6.50
CA ILE A 219 0.85 -3.11 -6.08
C ILE A 219 1.20 -4.30 -5.21
N ILE A 220 2.47 -4.50 -4.85
CA ILE A 220 2.90 -5.70 -4.11
C ILE A 220 2.18 -5.77 -2.76
N PHE A 221 2.22 -4.71 -1.95
CA PHE A 221 1.49 -4.67 -0.68
C PHE A 221 -0.03 -4.87 -0.85
N PRO A 222 -0.76 -4.13 -1.70
CA PRO A 222 -2.19 -4.36 -1.88
C PRO A 222 -2.55 -5.75 -2.43
N LEU A 223 -1.76 -6.30 -3.36
CA LEU A 223 -1.92 -7.67 -3.85
C LEU A 223 -1.74 -8.67 -2.73
N PHE A 224 -0.77 -8.42 -1.84
CA PHE A 224 -0.53 -9.27 -0.69
C PHE A 224 -1.69 -9.25 0.29
N VAL A 225 -2.20 -8.08 0.65
CA VAL A 225 -3.36 -7.95 1.54
C VAL A 225 -4.60 -8.57 0.91
N ALA A 226 -4.99 -8.16 -0.31
CA ALA A 226 -6.21 -8.66 -0.94
C ALA A 226 -6.12 -10.15 -1.30
N GLY A 227 -4.96 -10.61 -1.78
CA GLY A 227 -4.70 -12.00 -2.14
C GLY A 227 -4.77 -12.96 -0.94
N ALA A 228 -4.34 -12.53 0.25
CA ALA A 228 -4.48 -13.34 1.46
C ALA A 228 -5.97 -13.55 1.85
N HIS A 229 -6.85 -12.66 1.42
CA HIS A 229 -8.28 -12.68 1.77
C HIS A 229 -9.18 -13.36 0.72
N VAL A 230 -8.65 -13.84 -0.42
CA VAL A 230 -9.45 -14.60 -1.38
C VAL A 230 -9.64 -16.06 -0.97
N LYS A 231 -10.83 -16.60 -1.28
CA LYS A 231 -11.18 -18.00 -1.01
C LYS A 231 -11.60 -18.77 -2.26
N CYS A 232 -11.94 -18.09 -3.36
CA CYS A 232 -12.27 -18.76 -4.62
C CYS A 232 -10.99 -19.31 -5.27
N PRO A 233 -10.94 -20.60 -5.66
CA PRO A 233 -9.77 -21.18 -6.34
C PRO A 233 -9.39 -20.48 -7.64
N GLU A 234 -10.34 -19.86 -8.32
CA GLU A 234 -10.09 -19.07 -9.54
C GLU A 234 -9.37 -17.77 -9.21
N GLU A 235 -9.85 -17.02 -8.22
CA GLU A 235 -9.21 -15.80 -7.74
C GLU A 235 -7.79 -16.10 -7.21
N GLN A 236 -7.62 -17.21 -6.48
CA GLN A 236 -6.31 -17.66 -5.99
C GLN A 236 -5.31 -17.93 -7.12
N ARG A 237 -5.75 -18.56 -8.21
CA ARG A 237 -4.91 -18.75 -9.42
C ARG A 237 -4.55 -17.42 -10.06
N SER A 238 -5.49 -16.48 -10.16
CA SER A 238 -5.22 -15.15 -10.71
C SER A 238 -4.24 -14.36 -9.84
N VAL A 239 -4.35 -14.45 -8.51
CA VAL A 239 -3.41 -13.83 -7.57
C VAL A 239 -2.00 -14.40 -7.73
N LEU A 240 -1.84 -15.72 -7.82
CA LEU A 240 -0.54 -16.34 -8.07
C LEU A 240 0.03 -15.92 -9.42
N GLY A 241 -0.79 -15.89 -10.48
CA GLY A 241 -0.36 -15.44 -11.79
C GLY A 241 0.09 -13.98 -11.80
N MET A 242 -0.59 -13.09 -11.07
CA MET A 242 -0.14 -11.71 -10.93
C MET A 242 1.17 -11.61 -10.14
N ALA A 243 1.32 -12.40 -9.06
CA ALA A 243 2.57 -12.48 -8.32
C ALA A 243 3.74 -12.95 -9.22
N ASP A 244 3.51 -13.91 -10.11
CA ASP A 244 4.50 -14.34 -11.10
C ASP A 244 4.91 -13.20 -12.03
N VAL A 245 3.95 -12.40 -12.52
CA VAL A 245 4.29 -11.26 -13.39
C VAL A 245 5.09 -10.18 -12.64
N VAL A 246 4.74 -9.92 -11.38
CA VAL A 246 5.50 -9.02 -10.52
C VAL A 246 6.92 -9.55 -10.29
N TYR A 247 7.07 -10.86 -10.06
CA TYR A 247 8.37 -11.51 -9.93
C TYR A 247 9.20 -11.42 -11.22
N ASP A 248 8.61 -11.65 -12.39
CA ASP A 248 9.32 -11.56 -13.67
C ASP A 248 9.85 -10.14 -13.93
N GLY A 249 9.15 -9.12 -13.46
CA GLY A 249 9.53 -7.72 -13.60
C GLY A 249 10.66 -7.28 -12.66
N MET A 250 10.66 -7.74 -11.40
CA MET A 250 11.60 -7.25 -10.37
C MET A 250 12.65 -8.28 -9.92
N ARG A 251 12.37 -9.57 -10.10
CA ARG A 251 13.19 -10.72 -9.69
C ARG A 251 13.53 -10.76 -8.20
N PHE A 252 12.67 -10.20 -7.36
CA PHE A 252 12.87 -10.23 -5.91
C PHE A 252 12.45 -11.57 -5.31
N ALA A 253 13.35 -12.21 -4.56
CA ALA A 253 13.09 -13.47 -3.85
C ALA A 253 11.93 -13.36 -2.84
N SER A 254 11.59 -12.14 -2.43
CA SER A 254 10.44 -11.84 -1.57
C SER A 254 9.11 -12.30 -2.13
N ILE A 255 8.93 -12.24 -3.44
CA ILE A 255 7.67 -12.59 -4.09
C ILE A 255 7.40 -14.09 -3.98
N GLU A 256 8.44 -14.92 -3.99
CA GLU A 256 8.31 -16.37 -3.74
C GLU A 256 7.91 -16.67 -2.29
N ALA A 257 8.43 -15.89 -1.32
CA ALA A 257 7.98 -15.98 0.07
C ALA A 257 6.49 -15.60 0.18
N VAL A 258 6.06 -14.51 -0.48
CA VAL A 258 4.66 -14.09 -0.55
C VAL A 258 3.75 -15.18 -1.13
N LYS A 259 4.15 -15.81 -2.24
CA LYS A 259 3.41 -16.93 -2.85
C LYS A 259 3.26 -18.12 -1.90
N SER A 260 4.28 -18.38 -1.08
CA SER A 260 4.24 -19.43 -0.06
C SER A 260 3.27 -19.08 1.07
N VAL A 261 3.22 -17.82 1.50
CA VAL A 261 2.24 -17.33 2.49
C VAL A 261 0.82 -17.49 1.96
N PHE A 262 0.54 -17.10 0.72
CA PHE A 262 -0.78 -17.30 0.12
C PHE A 262 -1.25 -18.76 0.20
N LYS A 263 -0.41 -19.70 -0.24
CA LYS A 263 -0.73 -21.13 -0.20
C LYS A 263 -1.00 -21.61 1.22
N ALA A 264 -0.22 -21.16 2.20
CA ALA A 264 -0.43 -21.49 3.61
C ALA A 264 -1.79 -20.95 4.12
N VAL A 265 -2.08 -19.66 3.90
CA VAL A 265 -3.32 -19.01 4.31
C VAL A 265 -4.55 -19.67 3.67
N TRP A 266 -4.47 -20.03 2.39
CA TRP A 266 -5.58 -20.65 1.67
C TRP A 266 -5.81 -22.12 2.07
N SER A 267 -4.75 -22.83 2.48
CA SER A 267 -4.87 -24.20 2.99
C SER A 267 -5.53 -24.27 4.38
N SER A 268 -5.52 -23.16 5.12
CA SER A 268 -6.22 -23.07 6.40
C SER A 268 -7.73 -22.95 6.20
N ASN A 269 -8.47 -23.93 6.71
CA ASN A 269 -9.93 -23.88 6.82
C ASN A 269 -10.42 -23.06 8.02
N SER A 270 -9.52 -22.60 8.88
CA SER A 270 -9.84 -21.77 10.04
C SER A 270 -9.84 -20.29 9.66
N ASP A 271 -10.81 -19.54 10.20
CA ASP A 271 -10.78 -18.08 10.12
C ASP A 271 -9.74 -17.57 11.12
N THR A 272 -8.58 -17.20 10.59
CA THR A 272 -7.46 -16.69 11.39
C THR A 272 -7.64 -15.20 11.64
N SER A 273 -7.09 -14.66 12.72
CA SER A 273 -7.01 -13.20 12.89
C SER A 273 -6.08 -12.58 11.83
N TRP A 274 -6.07 -11.24 11.74
CA TRP A 274 -5.14 -10.52 10.85
C TRP A 274 -3.68 -10.91 11.10
N LEU A 275 -3.21 -10.87 12.35
CA LEU A 275 -1.82 -11.20 12.69
C LEU A 275 -1.47 -12.65 12.39
N GLU A 276 -2.41 -13.55 12.68
CA GLU A 276 -2.22 -14.98 12.45
C GLU A 276 -2.14 -15.32 10.96
N MET A 277 -2.82 -14.55 10.10
CA MET A 277 -2.74 -14.69 8.64
C MET A 277 -1.34 -14.37 8.12
N PHE A 278 -0.67 -13.39 8.73
CA PHE A 278 0.62 -12.89 8.27
C PHE A 278 1.83 -13.42 9.06
N ARG A 279 1.62 -14.28 10.07
CA ARG A 279 2.68 -14.87 10.91
C ARG A 279 3.80 -15.57 10.14
N TYR A 280 3.49 -16.04 8.92
CA TYR A 280 4.41 -16.82 8.08
C TYR A 280 5.42 -15.94 7.35
N LEU A 281 5.23 -14.62 7.37
CA LEU A 281 6.25 -13.69 6.91
C LEU A 281 7.39 -13.61 7.93
N SER A 282 8.61 -13.48 7.42
CA SER A 282 9.76 -13.15 8.25
C SER A 282 9.49 -11.84 9.01
N PRO A 283 9.85 -11.73 10.30
CA PRO A 283 9.82 -10.46 11.03
C PRO A 283 10.66 -9.35 10.37
N ASN A 284 11.59 -9.73 9.48
CA ASN A 284 12.44 -8.83 8.71
C ASN A 284 11.91 -8.56 7.29
N ALA A 285 10.72 -9.05 6.94
CA ALA A 285 10.11 -8.80 5.64
C ALA A 285 9.61 -7.35 5.57
N LEU A 286 10.10 -6.61 4.58
CA LEU A 286 9.66 -5.27 4.23
C LEU A 286 8.75 -5.39 3.01
N VAL A 287 7.54 -4.83 3.07
CA VAL A 287 6.55 -4.99 1.98
C VAL A 287 6.11 -3.60 1.54
N LEU A 288 6.52 -3.15 0.35
CA LEU A 288 6.05 -1.89 -0.24
C LEU A 288 4.84 -2.12 -1.16
#